data_AF-A0A932DD41-F1
#
_entry.id   AF-A0A932DD41-F1
#
_cell.length_a   1.000
_cell.length_b   1.000
_cell.length_c   1.000
_cell.angle_alpha   90.00
_cell.angle_beta   90.00
_cell.angle_gamma   90.00
#
_symmetry.space_group_name_H-M   'P 1'
#
loop_
_entity.id
_entity.type
_entity.pdbx_description
1 polymer ?
#
loop_
_entity_poly.entity_id
_entity_poly.type
_entity_poly.pdbx_seq_one_letter_code
_entity_poly.pdbx_strand_id
1 'polypeptide(L)'
;MSVKPFVDRSFVPLSGRLAVLTSATLLAFTVAAAEVDVSKLPPAATKKVDFGKEIKPLLEKSCFKCHGPEKQKGKLRLDSREAALKGSENGEVIIPGNSAKSILIHNIARLDEDSAMPPEGKADPLTKEEVGLLRAWIDQGAKWE
;
A
#
# COMPACT_ATOMS: atom_id res chain seq x y z
N MET A 1 -11.76 -84.50 6.86
CA MET A 1 -12.69 -84.25 7.99
C MET A 1 -12.91 -82.74 8.01
N SER A 2 -14.09 -82.15 7.78
CA SER A 2 -15.45 -82.43 8.27
C SER A 2 -15.62 -82.17 9.77
N VAL A 3 -16.06 -80.96 10.12
CA VAL A 3 -17.17 -80.69 11.05
C VAL A 3 -17.80 -79.32 10.74
N LYS A 4 -19.13 -79.28 10.71
CA LYS A 4 -20.02 -78.09 10.78
C LYS A 4 -20.64 -78.08 12.21
N PRO A 5 -21.77 -77.41 12.54
CA PRO A 5 -22.53 -76.29 11.93
C PRO A 5 -22.98 -75.21 12.97
N PHE A 6 -23.92 -74.32 12.56
CA PHE A 6 -24.99 -73.67 13.39
C PHE A 6 -24.55 -72.59 14.42
N VAL A 7 -25.30 -71.51 14.75
CA VAL A 7 -26.59 -70.92 14.29
C VAL A 7 -26.71 -69.48 14.90
N ASP A 8 -27.58 -68.52 14.55
CA ASP A 8 -28.59 -68.33 13.48
C ASP A 8 -28.74 -66.82 13.10
N ARG A 9 -29.48 -66.54 12.02
CA ARG A 9 -30.51 -65.48 11.81
C ARG A 9 -30.50 -64.24 12.75
N SER A 10 -30.60 -63.02 12.21
CA SER A 10 -31.89 -62.45 11.75
C SER A 10 -31.78 -61.04 11.13
N PHE A 11 -32.88 -60.61 10.50
CA PHE A 11 -33.27 -59.22 10.16
C PHE A 11 -32.57 -58.46 9.02
N VAL A 12 -33.35 -58.30 7.93
CA VAL A 12 -33.26 -57.22 6.94
C VAL A 12 -34.06 -56.02 7.49
N PRO A 13 -33.63 -54.76 7.31
CA PRO A 13 -34.34 -53.95 6.32
C PRO A 13 -33.47 -53.04 5.44
N LEU A 14 -33.97 -52.87 4.22
CA LEU A 14 -33.62 -51.84 3.25
C LEU A 14 -33.68 -50.42 3.86
N SER A 15 -32.62 -49.62 3.72
CA SER A 15 -32.64 -48.18 4.00
C SER A 15 -31.48 -47.47 3.29
N GLY A 16 -31.76 -46.81 2.18
CA GLY A 16 -30.76 -46.03 1.46
C GLY A 16 -30.40 -44.74 2.19
N ARG A 17 -29.17 -44.22 1.96
CA ARG A 17 -28.81 -42.84 2.28
C ARG A 17 -28.03 -42.21 1.13
N LEU A 18 -28.47 -41.00 0.80
CA LEU A 18 -28.02 -40.10 -0.26
C LEU A 18 -26.50 -40.02 -0.41
N ALA A 19 -26.04 -39.95 -1.66
CA ALA A 19 -24.78 -39.29 -1.98
C ALA A 19 -24.91 -37.79 -1.64
N VAL A 20 -24.15 -37.31 -0.65
CA VAL A 20 -24.06 -35.89 -0.35
C VAL A 20 -22.92 -35.30 -1.17
N LEU A 21 -23.25 -34.80 -2.36
CA LEU A 21 -22.35 -33.95 -3.14
C LEU A 21 -22.32 -32.56 -2.50
N THR A 22 -21.41 -32.35 -1.53
CA THR A 22 -21.15 -31.01 -0.99
C THR A 22 -20.42 -30.16 -2.02
N SER A 23 -21.15 -29.45 -2.86
CA SER A 23 -20.60 -28.39 -3.70
C SER A 23 -20.02 -27.29 -2.83
N ALA A 24 -18.70 -27.30 -2.66
CA ALA A 24 -17.96 -26.25 -1.98
C ALA A 24 -17.93 -24.99 -2.87
N THR A 25 -18.96 -24.14 -2.73
CA THR A 25 -18.96 -22.80 -3.34
C THR A 25 -17.92 -21.93 -2.65
N LEU A 26 -16.73 -21.85 -3.25
CA LEU A 26 -15.70 -20.87 -2.93
C LEU A 26 -16.23 -19.46 -3.24
N LEU A 27 -16.82 -18.81 -2.23
CA LEU A 27 -17.11 -17.38 -2.26
C LEU A 27 -15.79 -16.61 -2.21
N ALA A 28 -15.25 -16.29 -3.38
CA ALA A 28 -14.11 -15.40 -3.51
C ALA A 28 -14.53 -13.97 -3.11
N PHE A 29 -14.31 -13.62 -1.84
CA PHE A 29 -14.42 -12.25 -1.35
C PHE A 29 -13.30 -11.40 -1.96
N THR A 30 -13.59 -10.76 -3.09
CA THR A 30 -12.73 -9.72 -3.65
C THR A 30 -12.81 -8.49 -2.76
N VAL A 31 -11.81 -8.30 -1.90
CA VAL A 31 -11.63 -7.03 -1.18
C VAL A 31 -11.28 -5.97 -2.21
N ALA A 32 -12.23 -5.09 -2.51
CA ALA A 32 -11.97 -3.89 -3.29
C ALA A 32 -11.10 -2.95 -2.46
N ALA A 33 -9.85 -2.77 -2.85
CA ALA A 33 -9.04 -1.67 -2.34
C ALA A 33 -9.68 -0.35 -2.79
N ALA A 34 -9.72 0.65 -1.92
CA ALA A 34 -10.21 1.98 -2.29
C ALA A 34 -9.31 2.55 -3.40
N GLU A 35 -9.88 2.77 -4.58
CA GLU A 35 -9.12 3.29 -5.72
C GLU A 35 -8.81 4.78 -5.52
N VAL A 36 -7.52 5.08 -5.32
CA VAL A 36 -7.04 6.46 -5.18
C VAL A 36 -7.21 7.20 -6.51
N ASP A 37 -8.02 8.27 -6.51
CA ASP A 37 -8.31 9.07 -7.70
C ASP A 37 -7.13 9.97 -8.09
N VAL A 38 -6.20 9.38 -8.83
CA VAL A 38 -5.00 10.06 -9.35
C VAL A 38 -5.31 11.19 -10.33
N SER A 39 -6.54 11.35 -10.83
CA SER A 39 -6.91 12.45 -11.73
C SER A 39 -6.91 13.82 -11.03
N LYS A 40 -7.03 13.83 -9.69
CA LYS A 40 -6.99 15.03 -8.84
C LYS A 40 -5.57 15.55 -8.58
N LEU A 41 -4.53 14.82 -8.98
CA LEU A 41 -3.14 15.21 -8.73
C LEU A 41 -2.78 16.50 -9.49
N PRO A 42 -2.07 17.45 -8.84
CA PRO A 42 -1.47 18.59 -9.54
C PRO A 42 -0.57 18.12 -10.70
N PRO A 43 -0.40 18.92 -11.77
CA PRO A 43 0.58 18.60 -12.80
C PRO A 43 1.99 18.56 -12.21
N ALA A 44 2.83 17.63 -12.68
CA ALA A 44 4.26 17.66 -12.39
C ALA A 44 4.90 18.90 -13.02
N ALA A 45 5.89 19.49 -12.36
CA ALA A 45 6.67 20.58 -12.93
C ALA A 45 7.40 20.12 -14.22
N THR A 46 7.36 20.92 -15.27
CA THR A 46 7.92 20.58 -16.59
C THR A 46 9.43 20.80 -16.73
N LYS A 47 10.07 21.39 -15.72
CA LYS A 47 11.51 21.66 -15.70
C LYS A 47 12.31 20.53 -15.06
N LYS A 48 13.60 20.46 -15.37
CA LYS A 48 14.56 19.67 -14.57
C LYS A 48 14.58 20.20 -13.15
N VAL A 49 14.44 19.32 -12.16
CA VAL A 49 14.46 19.68 -10.73
C VAL A 49 15.86 19.44 -10.16
N ASP A 50 16.33 20.38 -9.35
CA ASP A 50 17.57 20.27 -8.57
C ASP A 50 17.26 19.79 -7.15
N PHE A 51 17.79 18.63 -6.74
CA PHE A 51 17.44 18.08 -5.43
C PHE A 51 17.90 18.97 -4.29
N GLY A 52 19.15 19.45 -4.34
CA GLY A 52 19.75 20.24 -3.27
C GLY A 52 19.10 21.63 -3.09
N LYS A 53 18.66 22.26 -4.17
CA LYS A 53 18.05 23.60 -4.14
C LYS A 53 16.54 23.58 -3.94
N GLU A 54 15.83 22.58 -4.46
CA GLU A 54 14.36 22.63 -4.55
C GLU A 54 13.67 21.57 -3.70
N ILE A 55 14.19 20.35 -3.64
CA ILE A 55 13.50 19.23 -2.97
C ILE A 55 13.95 19.09 -1.51
N LYS A 56 15.25 19.14 -1.25
CA LYS A 56 15.80 19.01 0.10
C LYS A 56 15.19 20.04 1.07
N PRO A 57 15.06 21.34 0.75
CA PRO A 57 14.42 22.30 1.65
C PRO A 57 12.94 21.99 1.93
N LEU A 58 12.20 21.43 0.96
CA LEU A 58 10.81 21.01 1.15
C LEU A 58 10.71 19.79 2.08
N LEU A 59 11.58 18.80 1.92
CA LEU A 59 11.62 17.61 2.78
C LEU A 59 12.07 17.98 4.21
N GLU A 60 13.02 18.90 4.37
CA GLU A 60 13.45 19.43 5.66
C GLU A 60 12.31 20.17 6.38
N LYS A 61 11.63 21.09 5.67
CA LYS A 61 10.47 21.87 6.17
C LYS A 61 9.30 20.97 6.59
N SER A 62 8.90 20.03 5.72
CA SER A 62 7.59 19.37 5.80
C SER A 62 7.62 17.90 6.22
N CYS A 63 8.77 17.21 6.13
CA CYS A 63 8.84 15.74 6.30
C CYS A 63 9.73 15.30 7.48
N PHE A 64 10.95 15.83 7.60
CA PHE A 64 11.98 15.24 8.48
C PHE A 64 11.65 15.30 9.99
N LYS A 65 10.78 16.21 10.42
CA LYS A 65 10.27 16.28 11.81
C LYS A 65 9.54 15.00 12.26
N CYS A 66 8.99 14.22 11.33
CA CYS A 66 8.29 12.96 11.61
C CYS A 66 8.88 11.73 10.90
N HIS A 67 9.66 11.95 9.83
CA HIS A 67 10.25 10.93 8.97
C HIS A 67 11.73 11.25 8.67
N GLY A 68 12.50 11.57 9.70
CA GLY A 68 13.92 11.91 9.64
C GLY A 68 14.75 11.04 10.59
N PRO A 69 15.96 11.47 10.99
CA PRO A 69 16.83 10.66 11.83
C PRO A 69 16.25 10.45 13.23
N GLU A 70 15.79 11.53 13.87
CA GLU A 70 15.24 11.56 15.24
C GLU A 70 13.89 10.86 15.39
N LYS A 71 13.13 10.73 14.29
CA LYS A 71 11.76 10.18 14.32
C LYS A 71 11.39 9.58 12.98
N GLN A 72 10.99 8.31 13.02
CA GLN A 72 10.66 7.50 11.84
C GLN A 72 9.24 6.93 11.99
N LYS A 73 8.23 7.80 11.94
CA LYS A 73 6.82 7.37 11.95
C LYS A 73 6.56 6.43 10.76
N GLY A 74 5.75 5.39 10.96
CA GLY A 74 5.49 4.40 9.92
C GLY A 74 6.72 3.56 9.53
N LYS A 75 7.78 3.56 10.35
CA LYS A 75 9.15 3.11 9.99
C LYS A 75 9.74 3.77 8.74
N LEU A 76 9.19 4.92 8.31
CA LEU A 76 9.64 5.67 7.14
C LEU A 76 10.67 6.74 7.55
N ARG A 77 11.75 6.80 6.79
CA ARG A 77 12.85 7.79 6.91
C ARG A 77 13.14 8.37 5.53
N LEU A 78 13.05 9.69 5.40
CA LEU A 78 13.13 10.43 4.13
C LEU A 78 14.39 11.29 3.99
N ASP A 79 15.27 11.36 4.99
CA ASP A 79 16.50 12.18 4.99
C ASP A 79 17.71 11.51 4.32
N SER A 80 17.56 10.26 3.86
CA SER A 80 18.54 9.60 3.00
C SER A 80 17.86 8.85 1.86
N ARG A 81 18.50 8.86 0.67
CA ARG A 81 17.96 8.18 -0.53
C ARG A 81 17.69 6.70 -0.29
N GLU A 82 18.62 6.01 0.34
CA GLU A 82 18.53 4.58 0.60
C GLU A 82 17.32 4.24 1.48
N ALA A 83 17.13 4.96 2.59
CA ALA A 83 16.00 4.72 3.49
C ALA A 83 14.66 5.17 2.86
N ALA A 84 14.65 6.26 2.09
CA ALA A 84 13.46 6.74 1.41
C ALA A 84 12.96 5.75 0.34
N LEU A 85 13.87 5.09 -0.37
CA LEU A 85 13.55 4.04 -1.36
C LEU A 85 13.27 2.67 -0.72
N LYS A 86 13.81 2.39 0.47
CA LYS A 86 13.39 1.24 1.29
C LYS A 86 11.92 1.33 1.73
N GLY A 87 11.39 2.55 1.82
CA GLY A 87 9.97 2.81 2.08
C GLY A 87 9.59 2.77 3.56
N SER A 88 8.38 2.30 3.83
CA SER A 88 7.73 2.27 5.14
C SER A 88 7.43 0.84 5.60
N GLU A 89 6.84 0.67 6.78
CA GLU A 89 6.29 -0.63 7.20
C GLU A 89 5.14 -1.13 6.33
N ASN A 90 4.53 -0.25 5.52
CA ASN A 90 3.47 -0.57 4.56
C ASN A 90 4.00 -0.74 3.11
N GLY A 91 5.32 -0.77 2.91
CA GLY A 91 5.95 -0.94 1.59
C GLY A 91 6.46 0.36 0.96
N GLU A 92 6.58 0.36 -0.37
CA GLU A 92 7.19 1.43 -1.16
C GLU A 92 6.43 2.76 -1.02
N VAL A 93 7.18 3.84 -0.75
CA VAL A 93 6.62 5.20 -0.57
C VAL A 93 6.97 6.13 -1.73
N ILE A 94 8.13 5.90 -2.35
CA ILE A 94 8.61 6.60 -3.56
C ILE A 94 8.90 5.53 -4.61
N ILE A 95 8.28 5.65 -5.78
CA ILE A 95 8.52 4.81 -6.95
C ILE A 95 9.22 5.67 -8.01
N PRO A 96 10.56 5.58 -8.16
CA PRO A 96 11.30 6.35 -9.16
C PRO A 96 10.73 6.17 -10.57
N GLY A 97 10.48 7.28 -11.27
CA GLY A 97 9.85 7.29 -12.58
C GLY A 97 8.32 7.17 -12.57
N ASN A 98 7.68 7.09 -11.39
CA ASN A 98 6.21 7.05 -11.30
C ASN A 98 5.67 7.74 -10.03
N SER A 99 5.62 9.07 -10.08
CA SER A 99 5.04 9.91 -9.03
C SER A 99 3.55 9.66 -8.83
N ALA A 100 2.80 9.32 -9.90
CA ALA A 100 1.37 9.05 -9.84
C ALA A 100 1.01 7.76 -9.08
N LYS A 101 1.96 6.82 -8.90
CA LYS A 101 1.78 5.61 -8.07
C LYS A 101 2.50 5.69 -6.71
N SER A 102 3.22 6.77 -6.44
CA SER A 102 4.00 6.91 -5.20
C SER A 102 3.10 7.37 -4.04
N ILE A 103 3.01 6.57 -2.97
CA ILE A 103 2.21 6.89 -1.76
C ILE A 103 2.60 8.25 -1.17
N LEU A 104 3.87 8.66 -1.24
CA LEU A 104 4.30 10.01 -0.83
C LEU A 104 3.45 11.10 -1.48
N ILE A 105 3.20 10.96 -2.79
CA ILE A 105 2.45 11.94 -3.58
C ILE A 105 0.96 11.90 -3.25
N HIS A 106 0.37 10.72 -3.06
CA HIS A 106 -1.04 10.58 -2.67
C HIS A 106 -1.33 11.28 -1.34
N ASN A 107 -0.45 11.08 -0.35
CA ASN A 107 -0.62 11.61 1.00
C ASN A 107 -0.41 13.15 1.03
N ILE A 108 0.61 13.69 0.33
CA ILE A 108 0.82 15.16 0.29
C ILE A 108 -0.16 15.90 -0.62
N ALA A 109 -0.72 15.22 -1.62
CA ALA A 109 -1.82 15.76 -2.43
C ALA A 109 -3.19 15.57 -1.78
N ARG A 110 -3.26 14.94 -0.59
CA ARG A 110 -4.48 14.67 0.18
C ARG A 110 -5.57 14.00 -0.65
N LEU A 111 -5.19 12.97 -1.41
CA LEU A 111 -6.17 12.17 -2.18
C LEU A 111 -7.06 11.30 -1.30
N ASP A 112 -6.60 11.06 -0.07
CA ASP A 112 -7.32 10.48 1.05
C ASP A 112 -6.98 11.33 2.29
N GLU A 113 -7.98 11.64 3.11
CA GLU A 113 -7.83 12.49 4.29
C GLU A 113 -7.26 11.72 5.50
N ASP A 114 -7.51 10.40 5.59
CA ASP A 114 -7.01 9.56 6.68
C ASP A 114 -5.48 9.37 6.61
N SER A 115 -4.92 9.45 5.41
CA SER A 115 -3.47 9.37 5.14
C SER A 115 -2.79 10.72 4.87
N ALA A 116 -3.54 11.83 4.94
CA ALA A 116 -3.07 13.16 4.55
C ALA A 116 -1.81 13.64 5.30
N MET A 117 -0.86 14.20 4.55
CA MET A 117 0.43 14.69 5.06
C MET A 117 0.71 16.14 4.61
N PRO A 118 1.22 17.02 5.49
CA PRO A 118 1.34 16.83 6.94
C PRO A 118 -0.04 16.66 7.62
N PRO A 119 -0.11 15.93 8.75
CA PRO A 119 -1.38 15.77 9.46
C PRO A 119 -1.88 17.11 9.97
N GLU A 120 -3.20 17.25 10.07
CA GLU A 120 -3.83 18.52 10.47
C GLU A 120 -3.28 19.06 11.80
N GLY A 121 -3.01 20.37 11.82
CA GLY A 121 -2.42 21.06 12.97
C GLY A 121 -0.98 20.65 13.31
N LYS A 122 -0.24 19.96 12.43
CA LYS A 122 1.20 19.63 12.63
C LYS A 122 2.16 20.46 11.79
N ALA A 123 1.75 20.84 10.59
CA ALA A 123 2.36 21.82 9.69
C ALA A 123 1.33 22.20 8.61
N ASP A 124 1.62 23.25 7.84
CA ASP A 124 0.76 23.65 6.71
C ASP A 124 0.79 22.57 5.60
N PRO A 125 -0.33 22.36 4.88
CA PRO A 125 -0.35 21.55 3.66
C PRO A 125 0.61 22.10 2.60
N LEU A 126 1.19 21.22 1.78
CA LEU A 126 2.03 21.64 0.66
C LEU A 126 1.18 22.35 -0.40
N THR A 127 1.75 23.34 -1.08
CA THR A 127 1.08 23.98 -2.23
C THR A 127 1.05 23.04 -3.43
N LYS A 128 0.17 23.32 -4.41
CA LYS A 128 0.10 22.52 -5.65
C LYS A 128 1.42 22.52 -6.42
N GLU A 129 2.18 23.60 -6.31
CA GLU A 129 3.50 23.80 -6.91
C GLU A 129 4.58 23.00 -6.16
N GLU A 130 4.57 22.99 -4.82
CA GLU A 130 5.46 22.14 -4.01
C GLU A 130 5.22 20.64 -4.30
N VAL A 131 3.95 20.22 -4.39
CA VAL A 131 3.56 18.87 -4.81
C VAL A 131 3.99 18.59 -6.26
N GLY A 132 3.84 19.55 -7.17
CA GLY A 132 4.28 19.45 -8.57
C GLY A 132 5.79 19.30 -8.74
N LEU A 133 6.60 19.95 -7.88
CA LEU A 133 8.06 19.79 -7.82
C LEU A 133 8.44 18.39 -7.33
N LEU A 134 7.83 17.91 -6.24
CA LEU A 134 8.07 16.56 -5.73
C LEU A 134 7.68 15.49 -6.75
N ARG A 135 6.57 15.69 -7.49
CA ARG A 135 6.16 14.80 -8.59
C ARG A 135 7.21 14.76 -9.69
N ALA A 136 7.61 15.92 -10.20
CA ALA A 136 8.63 16.02 -11.24
C ALA A 136 9.97 15.39 -10.84
N TRP A 137 10.39 15.57 -9.58
CA TRP A 137 11.59 14.95 -9.04
C TRP A 137 11.50 13.41 -9.01
N ILE A 138 10.38 12.85 -8.58
CA ILE A 138 10.16 11.40 -8.58
C ILE A 138 10.12 10.87 -10.02
N ASP A 139 9.40 11.54 -10.93
CA ASP A 139 9.31 11.18 -12.35
C ASP A 139 10.67 11.27 -13.07
N GLN A 140 11.57 12.16 -12.62
CA GLN A 140 12.97 12.27 -13.07
C GLN A 140 13.90 11.23 -12.42
N GLY A 141 13.35 10.26 -11.67
CA GLY A 141 14.06 9.12 -11.10
C GLY A 141 14.51 9.29 -9.64
N ALA A 142 13.96 10.25 -8.90
CA ALA A 142 14.25 10.50 -7.48
C ALA A 142 15.77 10.55 -7.17
N LYS A 143 16.51 11.37 -7.94
CA LYS A 143 17.95 11.57 -7.79
C LYS A 143 18.23 12.56 -6.65
N TRP A 144 19.35 12.38 -5.96
CA TRP A 144 19.72 13.16 -4.77
C TRP A 144 20.93 14.08 -5.04
N GLU A 145 21.04 14.54 -6.29
CA GLU A 145 22.14 15.30 -6.88
C GLU A 145 21.65 16.64 -7.44
#